data_AF-A0A2L0VPC5-F1
#
_entry.id   AF-A0A2L0VPC5-F1
#
_cell.length_a   1.000
_cell.length_b   1.000
_cell.length_c   1.000
_cell.angle_alpha   90.00
_cell.angle_beta   90.00
_cell.angle_gamma   90.00
#
_symmetry.space_group_name_H-M   'P 1'
#
loop_
_entity.id
_entity.type
_entity.pdbx_description
1 polymer ?
#
loop_
_entity_poly.entity_id
_entity_poly.type
_entity_poly.pdbx_seq_one_letter_code
_entity_poly.pdbx_strand_id
1 'polypeptide(L)'
;MISCANSELEDCDDFAFVLVHAAYSSTEYSRSQIRRRFLPYQLLTAEMTGPQIRLRNLLFQPHQSDAVNAAILARRWMSGVPMRQLESALDVRSGVLSAMFADAANILRGVADILYAATSPQSVNELPTGVPLSATPTLNTIIASIRRIASRLDAGLPDDVLWMRSLTLDGVPVLTRNEIMLLREAGMLSPTDLLDPGNFPKLLDAFGPRSNTSMASAQNVQQATRTWRLEERDRLIESQRKRLPAECRDVLLRFYRTRETEFEGVLEEIFRCFGISIDARDQPGTTSFPDFVVSPLGKQLAIECKSKVVGEAVTFNDATDVIRKAGVNGYGAAFKVTVCQPYISPDVPRKLANCTDLCVVNADDIAEAFVQLKVGRITQQDFTDWISRPGQASREHLTQSSRPLIPATSAP
;
A
#
# COMPACT_ATOMS: atom_id res chain seq x y z
N MET A 1 -3.69 -17.89 -0.80
CA MET A 1 -4.10 -17.31 0.49
C MET A 1 -4.10 -15.80 0.32
N ILE A 2 -5.23 -15.18 0.65
CA ILE A 2 -5.57 -13.78 0.39
C ILE A 2 -4.61 -12.85 1.15
N SER A 3 -3.76 -12.15 0.42
CA SER A 3 -3.17 -10.91 0.94
C SER A 3 -4.23 -9.84 0.77
N CYS A 4 -4.65 -9.19 1.85
CA CYS A 4 -5.55 -8.02 1.78
C CYS A 4 -5.02 -6.90 0.87
N ALA A 5 -3.74 -6.91 0.49
CA ALA A 5 -3.18 -5.97 -0.47
C ALA A 5 -3.55 -6.28 -1.93
N ASN A 6 -3.92 -7.54 -2.26
CA ASN A 6 -4.10 -8.02 -3.64
C ASN A 6 -5.42 -8.82 -3.86
N SER A 7 -6.32 -8.89 -2.87
CA SER A 7 -7.56 -9.67 -2.96
C SER A 7 -8.77 -8.81 -3.27
N GLU A 8 -9.84 -9.43 -3.79
CA GLU A 8 -11.15 -8.79 -3.89
C GLU A 8 -11.62 -8.28 -2.51
N LEU A 9 -12.38 -7.18 -2.49
CA LEU A 9 -12.81 -6.49 -1.26
C LEU A 9 -13.56 -7.43 -0.29
N GLU A 10 -14.30 -8.41 -0.82
CA GLU A 10 -15.05 -9.39 -0.02
C GLU A 10 -14.13 -10.35 0.75
N ASP A 11 -13.04 -10.79 0.13
CA ASP A 11 -12.08 -11.72 0.72
C ASP A 11 -11.29 -11.10 1.89
N CYS A 12 -10.95 -9.81 1.78
CA CYS A 12 -10.25 -9.12 2.88
C CYS A 12 -11.21 -8.83 4.05
N ASP A 13 -12.47 -8.50 3.77
CA ASP A 13 -13.49 -8.29 4.79
C ASP A 13 -13.84 -9.57 5.55
N ASP A 14 -13.77 -10.73 4.89
CA ASP A 14 -13.93 -12.03 5.54
C ASP A 14 -12.78 -12.40 6.43
N PHE A 15 -11.56 -12.18 5.93
CA PHE A 15 -10.36 -12.41 6.72
C PHE A 15 -10.39 -11.53 7.98
N ALA A 16 -10.78 -10.26 7.84
CA ALA A 16 -10.99 -9.35 8.95
C ALA A 16 -12.08 -9.86 9.91
N PHE A 17 -13.22 -10.33 9.39
CA PHE A 17 -14.29 -10.89 10.20
C PHE A 17 -13.82 -12.10 11.02
N VAL A 18 -13.17 -13.08 10.40
CA VAL A 18 -12.70 -14.31 11.06
C VAL A 18 -11.69 -14.00 12.16
N LEU A 19 -10.73 -13.11 11.89
CA LEU A 19 -9.72 -12.73 12.89
C LEU A 19 -10.33 -12.00 14.09
N VAL A 20 -11.25 -11.06 13.83
CA VAL A 20 -11.94 -10.34 14.90
C VAL A 20 -12.85 -11.26 15.70
N HIS A 21 -13.55 -12.18 15.03
CA HIS A 21 -14.34 -13.22 15.69
C HIS A 21 -13.47 -14.08 16.62
N ALA A 22 -12.31 -14.54 16.14
CA ALA A 22 -11.37 -15.31 16.94
C ALA A 22 -10.86 -14.52 18.16
N ALA A 23 -10.62 -13.21 18.02
CA ALA A 23 -10.24 -12.35 19.14
C ALA A 23 -11.34 -12.29 20.21
N TYR A 24 -12.61 -12.10 19.82
CA TYR A 24 -13.75 -12.05 20.74
C TYR A 24 -14.16 -13.41 21.31
N SER A 25 -13.84 -14.49 20.62
CA SER A 25 -14.09 -15.87 21.08
C SER A 25 -12.92 -16.44 21.89
N SER A 26 -11.86 -15.65 22.10
CA SER A 26 -10.68 -16.08 22.83
C SER A 26 -10.97 -16.27 24.33
N THR A 27 -10.05 -16.97 25.00
CA THR A 27 -10.17 -17.22 26.45
C THR A 27 -10.20 -15.94 27.29
N GLU A 28 -9.73 -14.80 26.77
CA GLU A 28 -9.81 -13.48 27.43
C GLU A 28 -11.27 -13.06 27.73
N TYR A 29 -12.23 -13.55 26.93
CA TYR A 29 -13.67 -13.29 27.09
C TYR A 29 -14.45 -14.49 27.66
N SER A 30 -13.76 -15.60 27.97
CA SER A 30 -14.37 -16.81 28.51
C SER A 30 -15.17 -16.52 29.78
N ARG A 31 -16.28 -17.24 29.95
CA ARG A 31 -17.13 -17.20 31.16
C ARG A 31 -16.55 -18.01 32.34
N SER A 32 -15.31 -18.52 32.22
CA SER A 32 -14.59 -19.20 33.30
C SER A 32 -14.00 -18.22 34.33
N GLN A 33 -13.45 -18.73 35.43
CA GLN A 33 -13.01 -17.95 36.60
C GLN A 33 -11.90 -16.91 36.34
N ILE A 34 -11.22 -16.91 35.19
CA ILE A 34 -10.14 -15.96 34.85
C ILE A 34 -10.60 -15.04 33.71
N ARG A 35 -11.75 -14.38 33.89
CA ARG A 35 -12.27 -13.43 32.90
C ARG A 35 -11.51 -12.11 33.01
N ARG A 36 -10.84 -11.71 31.92
CA ARG A 36 -10.08 -10.45 31.86
C ARG A 36 -10.82 -9.36 31.09
N ARG A 37 -11.72 -9.73 30.18
CA ARG A 37 -12.50 -8.81 29.35
C ARG A 37 -13.97 -9.20 29.26
N PHE A 38 -14.82 -8.24 28.90
CA PHE A 38 -16.27 -8.41 28.87
C PHE A 38 -16.87 -7.92 27.56
N LEU A 39 -17.60 -8.80 26.87
CA LEU A 39 -18.52 -8.40 25.81
C LEU A 39 -19.85 -7.91 26.42
N PRO A 40 -20.47 -6.86 25.87
CA PRO A 40 -21.76 -6.37 26.36
C PRO A 40 -22.87 -7.42 26.20
N TYR A 41 -23.73 -7.53 27.21
CA TYR A 41 -24.81 -8.53 27.22
C TYR A 41 -25.82 -8.33 26.08
N GLN A 42 -25.95 -7.09 25.57
CA GLN A 42 -26.81 -6.77 24.44
C GLN A 42 -26.43 -7.54 23.17
N LEU A 43 -25.19 -8.01 23.06
CA LEU A 43 -24.74 -8.84 21.93
C LEU A 43 -25.30 -10.27 21.98
N LEU A 44 -25.92 -10.69 23.09
CA LEU A 44 -26.59 -11.99 23.21
C LEU A 44 -28.01 -12.00 22.62
N THR A 45 -28.43 -10.89 22.02
CA THR A 45 -29.67 -10.82 21.23
C THR A 45 -29.58 -11.68 19.97
N ALA A 46 -30.66 -11.70 19.16
CA ALA A 46 -30.69 -12.45 17.92
C ALA A 46 -29.45 -12.14 17.06
N GLU A 47 -28.81 -13.18 16.55
CA GLU A 47 -27.60 -13.06 15.74
C GLU A 47 -27.88 -12.22 14.49
N MET A 48 -27.08 -11.16 14.29
CA MET A 48 -27.18 -10.31 13.12
C MET A 48 -26.78 -11.09 11.87
N THR A 49 -27.53 -10.96 10.77
CA THR A 49 -27.15 -11.58 9.48
C THR A 49 -25.84 -10.98 8.93
N GLY A 50 -24.93 -11.84 8.45
CA GLY A 50 -23.63 -11.40 7.94
C GLY A 50 -22.71 -12.53 7.43
N PRO A 51 -21.39 -12.29 7.37
CA PRO A 51 -20.39 -13.24 6.87
C PRO A 51 -20.38 -14.59 7.57
N GLN A 52 -20.86 -14.68 8.81
CA GLN A 52 -20.88 -15.92 9.56
C GLN A 52 -21.71 -17.03 8.90
N ILE A 53 -22.71 -16.68 8.08
CA ILE A 53 -23.54 -17.67 7.37
C ILE A 53 -22.67 -18.50 6.41
N ARG A 54 -21.79 -17.83 5.67
CA ARG A 54 -20.91 -18.47 4.68
C ARG A 54 -19.56 -18.89 5.26
N LEU A 55 -19.08 -18.22 6.30
CA LEU A 55 -17.79 -18.51 6.95
C LEU A 55 -17.92 -19.44 8.16
N ARG A 56 -19.10 -20.01 8.44
CA ARG A 56 -19.40 -20.82 9.64
C ARG A 56 -18.34 -21.87 9.96
N ASN A 57 -17.79 -22.53 8.94
CA ASN A 57 -16.81 -23.60 9.09
C ASN A 57 -15.40 -23.10 9.47
N LEU A 58 -15.15 -21.79 9.34
CA LEU A 58 -13.88 -21.14 9.67
C LEU A 58 -13.93 -20.44 11.04
N LEU A 59 -15.11 -20.34 11.66
CA LEU A 59 -15.26 -19.62 12.92
C LEU A 59 -14.78 -20.46 14.10
N PHE A 60 -14.00 -19.80 14.95
CA PHE A 60 -13.64 -20.34 16.26
C PHE A 60 -14.86 -20.28 17.17
N GLN A 61 -15.43 -21.42 17.56
CA GLN A 61 -16.66 -21.49 18.38
C GLN A 61 -17.87 -20.80 17.72
N PRO A 62 -18.39 -21.33 16.59
CA PRO A 62 -19.41 -20.69 15.73
C PRO A 62 -20.78 -20.43 16.38
N HIS A 63 -20.96 -20.84 17.64
CA HIS A 63 -22.23 -20.72 18.38
C HIS A 63 -22.21 -19.59 19.41
N GLN A 64 -21.17 -18.77 19.45
CA GLN A 64 -21.06 -17.61 20.34
C GLN A 64 -21.65 -16.37 19.68
N SER A 65 -22.97 -16.18 19.82
CA SER A 65 -23.70 -15.07 19.20
C SER A 65 -23.17 -13.69 19.63
N ASP A 66 -22.65 -13.56 20.85
CA ASP A 66 -22.00 -12.33 21.32
C ASP A 66 -20.72 -12.01 20.54
N ALA A 67 -19.84 -13.00 20.33
CA ALA A 67 -18.63 -12.84 19.52
C ALA A 67 -18.93 -12.59 18.04
N VAL A 68 -19.94 -13.28 17.48
CA VAL A 68 -20.41 -13.05 16.10
C VAL A 68 -20.91 -11.61 15.94
N ASN A 69 -21.82 -11.17 16.80
CA ASN A 69 -22.38 -9.82 16.75
C ASN A 69 -21.29 -8.75 16.95
N ALA A 70 -20.36 -8.96 17.88
CA ALA A 70 -19.20 -8.09 18.07
C ALA A 70 -18.35 -7.97 16.79
N ALA A 71 -18.06 -9.10 16.14
CA ALA A 71 -17.27 -9.12 14.91
C ALA A 71 -17.98 -8.45 13.73
N ILE A 72 -19.31 -8.56 13.62
CA ILE A 72 -20.11 -7.84 12.61
C ILE A 72 -20.05 -6.32 12.84
N LEU A 73 -20.22 -5.87 14.09
CA LEU A 73 -20.12 -4.45 14.43
C LEU A 73 -18.72 -3.89 14.17
N ALA A 74 -17.69 -4.65 14.53
CA ALA A 74 -16.30 -4.29 14.27
C ALA A 74 -15.98 -4.22 12.77
N ARG A 75 -16.51 -5.13 11.96
CA ARG A 75 -16.42 -5.04 10.50
C ARG A 75 -17.06 -3.75 9.98
N ARG A 76 -18.30 -3.46 10.38
CA ARG A 76 -19.00 -2.21 9.99
C ARG A 76 -18.19 -0.96 10.38
N TRP A 77 -17.60 -0.96 11.57
CA TRP A 77 -16.71 0.11 12.04
C TRP A 77 -15.48 0.28 11.14
N MET A 78 -14.79 -0.82 10.79
CA MET A 78 -13.66 -0.81 9.85
C MET A 78 -14.05 -0.46 8.41
N SER A 79 -15.33 -0.55 8.06
CA SER A 79 -15.88 -0.09 6.77
C SER A 79 -16.31 1.39 6.82
N GLY A 80 -16.09 2.09 7.94
CA GLY A 80 -16.37 3.51 8.05
C GLY A 80 -17.76 3.87 8.58
N VAL A 81 -18.59 2.90 8.96
CA VAL A 81 -19.95 3.17 9.47
C VAL A 81 -19.89 4.09 10.70
N PRO A 82 -20.71 5.17 10.77
CA PRO A 82 -20.72 6.09 11.90
C PRO A 82 -21.09 5.39 13.23
N MET A 83 -20.43 5.78 14.32
CA MET A 83 -20.63 5.16 15.64
C MET A 83 -22.11 5.14 16.05
N ARG A 84 -22.85 6.22 15.79
CA ARG A 84 -24.29 6.32 16.11
C ARG A 84 -25.14 5.23 15.46
N GLN A 85 -24.80 4.81 14.25
CA GLN A 85 -25.50 3.73 13.56
C GLN A 85 -25.16 2.35 14.15
N LEU A 86 -23.93 2.18 14.67
CA LEU A 86 -23.52 0.98 15.38
C LEU A 86 -24.22 0.89 16.75
N GLU A 87 -24.36 2.01 17.46
CA GLU A 87 -25.09 2.07 18.73
C GLU A 87 -26.53 1.62 18.55
N SER A 88 -27.22 2.12 17.52
CA SER A 88 -28.62 1.78 17.24
C SER A 88 -28.83 0.35 16.77
N ALA A 89 -27.79 -0.34 16.30
CA ALA A 89 -27.94 -1.69 15.76
C ALA A 89 -28.30 -2.72 16.84
N LEU A 90 -27.72 -2.58 18.04
CA LEU A 90 -27.92 -3.51 19.17
C LEU A 90 -28.07 -2.78 20.53
N ASP A 91 -28.36 -1.48 20.51
CA ASP A 91 -28.49 -0.63 21.71
C ASP A 91 -27.26 -0.68 22.65
N VAL A 92 -26.07 -0.59 22.04
CA VAL A 92 -24.78 -0.59 22.76
C VAL A 92 -24.19 0.81 22.71
N ARG A 93 -23.86 1.39 23.87
CA ARG A 93 -23.27 2.73 23.94
C ARG A 93 -21.89 2.80 23.28
N SER A 94 -21.60 3.91 22.62
CA SER A 94 -20.35 4.21 21.91
C SER A 94 -19.10 3.99 22.74
N GLY A 95 -19.08 4.38 24.01
CA GLY A 95 -17.95 4.12 24.91
C GLY A 95 -17.64 2.62 25.06
N VAL A 96 -18.68 1.78 25.10
CA VAL A 96 -18.55 0.32 25.20
C VAL A 96 -18.08 -0.25 23.86
N LEU A 97 -18.62 0.23 22.74
CA LEU A 97 -18.18 -0.17 21.40
C LEU A 97 -16.70 0.19 21.17
N SER A 98 -16.29 1.41 21.48
CA SER A 98 -14.90 1.86 21.35
C SER A 98 -13.94 1.01 22.20
N ALA A 99 -14.30 0.71 23.44
CA ALA A 99 -13.50 -0.18 24.28
C ALA A 99 -13.41 -1.60 23.69
N MET A 100 -14.52 -2.13 23.20
CA MET A 100 -14.58 -3.45 22.55
C MET A 100 -13.71 -3.51 21.29
N PHE A 101 -13.69 -2.47 20.46
CA PHE A 101 -12.85 -2.40 19.26
C PHE A 101 -11.37 -2.27 19.61
N ALA A 102 -11.02 -1.42 20.57
CA ALA A 102 -9.66 -1.25 21.06
C ALA A 102 -9.11 -2.55 21.67
N ASP A 103 -9.95 -3.29 22.40
CA ASP A 103 -9.58 -4.58 22.98
C ASP A 103 -9.24 -5.62 21.91
N ALA A 104 -10.09 -5.75 20.87
CA ALA A 104 -9.80 -6.64 19.75
C ALA A 104 -8.53 -6.23 19.01
N ALA A 105 -8.33 -4.92 18.75
CA ALA A 105 -7.13 -4.42 18.12
C ALA A 105 -5.87 -4.77 18.93
N ASN A 106 -5.92 -4.65 20.26
CA ASN A 106 -4.81 -5.02 21.15
C ASN A 106 -4.53 -6.52 21.16
N ILE A 107 -5.57 -7.37 21.14
CA ILE A 107 -5.41 -8.82 21.02
C ILE A 107 -4.74 -9.16 19.68
N LEU A 108 -5.23 -8.59 18.57
CA LEU A 108 -4.67 -8.82 17.24
C LEU A 108 -3.20 -8.36 17.13
N ARG A 109 -2.84 -7.22 17.74
CA ARG A 109 -1.43 -6.78 17.85
C ARG A 109 -0.59 -7.78 18.63
N GLY A 110 -1.06 -8.21 19.79
CA GLY A 110 -0.36 -9.22 20.60
C GLY A 110 -0.13 -10.52 19.84
N VAL A 111 -1.14 -10.99 19.09
CA VAL A 111 -1.00 -12.15 18.19
C VAL A 111 0.05 -11.88 17.10
N ALA A 112 0.02 -10.72 16.46
CA ALA A 112 1.00 -10.36 15.44
C ALA A 112 2.44 -10.29 16.00
N ASP A 113 2.60 -9.84 17.24
CA ASP A 113 3.91 -9.76 17.91
C ASP A 113 4.41 -11.14 18.33
N ILE A 114 3.53 -12.02 18.82
CA ILE A 114 3.85 -13.44 19.08
C ILE A 114 4.27 -14.13 17.79
N LEU A 115 3.52 -13.94 16.70
CA LEU A 115 3.86 -14.50 15.40
C LEU A 115 5.21 -13.98 14.91
N TYR A 116 5.42 -12.66 14.97
CA TYR A 116 6.69 -12.05 14.58
C TYR A 116 7.87 -12.61 15.37
N ALA A 117 7.72 -12.76 16.70
CA ALA A 117 8.74 -13.39 17.51
C ALA A 117 8.95 -14.85 17.05
N ALA A 118 7.89 -15.64 16.95
CA ALA A 118 7.96 -17.05 16.59
C ALA A 118 8.46 -17.33 15.15
N THR A 119 8.46 -16.33 14.26
CA THR A 119 8.88 -16.48 12.85
C THR A 119 10.13 -15.68 12.50
N SER A 120 10.70 -14.94 13.45
CA SER A 120 11.94 -14.22 13.27
C SER A 120 13.11 -15.19 13.05
N PRO A 121 14.17 -14.82 12.31
CA PRO A 121 15.37 -15.66 12.16
C PRO A 121 16.05 -15.87 13.52
N GLN A 122 15.90 -17.07 14.08
CA GLN A 122 16.56 -17.51 15.32
C GLN A 122 17.07 -18.94 15.16
N SER A 123 17.88 -19.41 16.11
CA SER A 123 18.32 -20.80 16.09
C SER A 123 17.12 -21.73 16.27
N VAL A 124 17.13 -22.90 15.63
CA VAL A 124 15.99 -23.85 15.65
C VAL A 124 15.59 -24.25 17.08
N ASN A 125 16.55 -24.22 18.02
CA ASN A 125 16.34 -24.56 19.42
C ASN A 125 15.63 -23.45 20.22
N GLU A 126 15.53 -22.24 19.70
CA GLU A 126 14.86 -21.08 20.32
C GLU A 126 13.42 -20.89 19.81
N LEU A 127 13.03 -21.62 18.75
CA LEU A 127 11.69 -21.55 18.20
C LEU A 127 10.68 -22.28 19.08
N PRO A 128 9.47 -21.72 19.27
CA PRO A 128 8.39 -22.43 19.95
C PRO A 128 8.10 -23.76 19.25
N THR A 129 8.03 -24.85 20.03
CA THR A 129 7.81 -26.23 19.53
C THR A 129 6.52 -26.39 18.71
N GLY A 130 5.57 -25.46 18.86
CA GLY A 130 4.28 -25.45 18.18
C GLY A 130 4.26 -24.80 16.79
N VAL A 131 5.36 -24.23 16.28
CA VAL A 131 5.40 -23.58 14.96
C VAL A 131 6.20 -24.43 13.98
N PRO A 132 5.56 -25.10 13.00
CA PRO A 132 6.28 -25.83 11.96
C PRO A 132 7.16 -24.87 11.17
N LEU A 133 8.45 -25.22 10.98
CA LEU A 133 9.38 -24.45 10.15
C LEU A 133 8.85 -24.20 8.72
N SER A 134 8.06 -25.16 8.20
CA SER A 134 7.41 -25.06 6.89
C SER A 134 6.31 -23.98 6.84
N ALA A 135 5.73 -23.60 7.98
CA ALA A 135 4.69 -22.58 8.07
C ALA A 135 5.26 -21.16 8.22
N THR A 136 6.54 -21.00 8.56
CA THR A 136 7.19 -19.70 8.82
C THR A 136 7.02 -18.68 7.70
N PRO A 137 7.19 -19.01 6.40
CA PRO A 137 6.95 -18.04 5.33
C PRO A 137 5.51 -17.56 5.30
N THR A 138 4.55 -18.47 5.46
CA THR A 138 3.12 -18.15 5.48
C THR A 138 2.76 -17.28 6.70
N LEU A 139 3.25 -17.63 7.88
CA LEU A 139 3.02 -16.86 9.10
C LEU A 139 3.62 -15.45 8.98
N ASN A 140 4.80 -15.31 8.37
CA ASN A 140 5.40 -14.00 8.10
C ASN A 140 4.53 -13.12 7.19
N THR A 141 3.81 -13.72 6.22
CA THR A 141 2.94 -12.93 5.33
C THR A 141 1.70 -12.39 6.02
N ILE A 142 1.12 -13.11 6.98
CA ILE A 142 -0.14 -12.71 7.63
C ILE A 142 0.04 -11.65 8.72
N ILE A 143 1.24 -11.50 9.30
CA ILE A 143 1.54 -10.52 10.37
C ILE A 143 1.15 -9.11 9.94
N ALA A 144 1.53 -8.71 8.72
CA ALA A 144 1.22 -7.39 8.20
C ALA A 144 -0.30 -7.18 8.06
N SER A 145 -1.03 -8.19 7.58
CA SER A 145 -2.49 -8.16 7.45
C SER A 145 -3.19 -8.07 8.80
N ILE A 146 -2.73 -8.81 9.81
CA ILE A 146 -3.27 -8.73 11.18
C ILE A 146 -3.06 -7.33 11.76
N ARG A 147 -1.85 -6.77 11.64
CA ARG A 147 -1.55 -5.40 12.10
C ARG A 147 -2.40 -4.36 11.36
N ARG A 148 -2.63 -4.54 10.06
CA ARG A 148 -3.48 -3.67 9.25
C ARG A 148 -4.94 -3.69 9.73
N ILE A 149 -5.49 -4.86 10.02
CA ILE A 149 -6.84 -5.01 10.60
C ILE A 149 -6.92 -4.33 11.97
N ALA A 150 -5.92 -4.52 12.84
CA ALA A 150 -5.87 -3.85 14.13
C ALA A 150 -5.85 -2.32 14.00
N SER A 151 -5.10 -1.78 13.01
CA SER A 151 -5.10 -0.34 12.72
C SER A 151 -6.44 0.17 12.19
N ARG A 152 -7.13 -0.61 11.33
CA ARG A 152 -8.48 -0.30 10.85
C ARG A 152 -9.49 -0.27 12.00
N LEU A 153 -9.41 -1.22 12.94
CA LEU A 153 -10.26 -1.24 14.15
C LEU A 153 -10.04 0.00 15.01
N ASP A 154 -8.80 0.37 15.29
CA ASP A 154 -8.52 1.54 16.11
C ASP A 154 -8.93 2.86 15.44
N ALA A 155 -8.84 2.91 14.10
CA ALA A 155 -9.19 4.11 13.35
C ALA A 155 -10.70 4.20 13.06
N GLY A 156 -11.36 3.05 12.91
CA GLY A 156 -12.69 2.97 12.31
C GLY A 156 -12.70 3.43 10.87
N LEU A 157 -11.61 3.19 10.13
CA LEU A 157 -11.43 3.65 8.76
C LEU A 157 -11.29 2.45 7.81
N PRO A 158 -11.89 2.57 6.61
CA PRO A 158 -11.57 1.71 5.48
C PRO A 158 -10.09 1.75 5.12
N ASP A 159 -9.65 0.71 4.45
CA ASP A 159 -8.24 0.48 4.17
C ASP A 159 -7.65 1.47 3.15
N ASP A 160 -8.46 1.85 2.15
CA ASP A 160 -8.15 2.82 1.09
C ASP A 160 -7.84 4.23 1.60
N VAL A 161 -8.33 4.61 2.79
CA VAL A 161 -8.12 5.94 3.39
C VAL A 161 -7.45 5.90 4.77
N LEU A 162 -7.05 4.72 5.25
CA LEU A 162 -6.42 4.56 6.56
C LEU A 162 -5.15 5.42 6.71
N TRP A 163 -4.41 5.58 5.62
CA TRP A 163 -3.18 6.37 5.57
C TRP A 163 -3.40 7.85 5.93
N MET A 164 -4.59 8.39 5.71
CA MET A 164 -4.92 9.79 6.03
C MET A 164 -4.85 10.09 7.53
N ARG A 165 -4.97 9.07 8.38
CA ARG A 165 -4.79 9.19 9.84
C ARG A 165 -3.38 9.63 10.23
N SER A 166 -2.40 9.36 9.38
CA SER A 166 -1.00 9.73 9.61
C SER A 166 -0.67 11.15 9.13
N LEU A 167 -1.65 11.89 8.60
CA LEU A 167 -1.44 13.28 8.20
C LEU A 167 -1.40 14.18 9.43
N THR A 168 -0.23 14.76 9.68
CA THR A 168 0.00 15.67 10.80
C THR A 168 0.70 16.94 10.36
N LEU A 169 0.40 18.05 11.03
CA LEU A 169 1.19 19.28 11.00
C LEU A 169 1.64 19.58 12.42
N ASP A 170 2.95 19.81 12.60
CA ASP A 170 3.56 20.05 13.92
C ASP A 170 3.20 18.98 14.97
N GLY A 171 3.10 17.72 14.53
CA GLY A 171 2.74 16.57 15.36
C GLY A 171 1.24 16.46 15.70
N VAL A 172 0.40 17.38 15.22
CA VAL A 172 -1.04 17.36 15.44
C VAL A 172 -1.76 16.78 14.21
N PRO A 173 -2.70 15.83 14.38
CA PRO A 173 -3.52 15.33 13.28
C PRO A 173 -4.30 16.46 12.60
N VAL A 174 -4.23 16.54 11.27
CA VAL A 174 -4.97 17.56 10.50
C VAL A 174 -6.40 17.14 10.13
N LEU A 175 -6.71 15.86 10.28
CA LEU A 175 -8.01 15.30 9.92
C LEU A 175 -8.60 14.50 11.08
N THR A 176 -9.87 14.74 11.35
CA THR A 176 -10.72 13.86 12.15
C THR A 176 -11.20 12.68 11.31
N ARG A 177 -11.65 11.61 11.97
CA ARG A 177 -12.24 10.45 11.29
C ARG A 177 -13.38 10.84 10.35
N ASN A 178 -14.25 11.76 10.77
CA ASN A 178 -15.39 12.18 9.95
C ASN A 178 -14.93 12.92 8.69
N GLU A 179 -13.92 13.79 8.79
CA GLU A 179 -13.36 14.47 7.62
C GLU A 179 -12.69 13.48 6.66
N ILE A 180 -11.99 12.46 7.15
CA ILE A 180 -11.45 11.39 6.29
C ILE A 180 -12.57 10.68 5.53
N MET A 181 -13.69 10.37 6.20
CA MET A 181 -14.83 9.74 5.53
C MET A 181 -15.50 10.66 4.49
N LEU A 182 -15.58 11.97 4.75
CA LEU A 182 -16.08 12.96 3.77
C LEU A 182 -15.16 13.04 2.55
N LEU A 183 -13.83 13.03 2.75
CA LEU A 183 -12.85 12.97 1.67
C LEU A 183 -12.99 11.67 0.85
N ARG A 184 -13.20 10.54 1.52
CA ARG A 184 -13.46 9.25 0.88
C ARG A 184 -14.72 9.27 0.02
N GLU A 185 -15.82 9.82 0.54
CA GLU A 185 -17.09 9.98 -0.19
C GLU A 185 -16.92 10.92 -1.40
N ALA A 186 -16.07 11.94 -1.26
CA ALA A 186 -15.62 12.77 -2.36
C ALA A 186 -14.60 12.07 -3.27
N GLY A 187 -14.31 10.77 -3.11
CA GLY A 187 -13.39 10.02 -3.97
C GLY A 187 -11.94 10.50 -3.90
N MET A 188 -11.54 11.18 -2.83
CA MET A 188 -10.14 11.51 -2.57
C MET A 188 -9.51 10.32 -1.85
N LEU A 189 -8.90 9.40 -2.59
CA LEU A 189 -8.40 8.13 -2.04
C LEU A 189 -6.87 8.10 -1.95
N SER A 190 -6.21 8.92 -2.77
CA SER A 190 -4.75 8.95 -2.89
C SER A 190 -4.15 10.32 -2.53
N PRO A 191 -2.83 10.36 -2.21
CA PRO A 191 -2.11 11.62 -2.09
C PRO A 191 -2.18 12.49 -3.35
N THR A 192 -2.25 11.86 -4.53
CA THR A 192 -2.40 12.55 -5.81
C THR A 192 -3.74 13.28 -5.88
N ASP A 193 -4.83 12.66 -5.43
CA ASP A 193 -6.17 13.28 -5.45
C ASP A 193 -6.24 14.55 -4.61
N LEU A 194 -5.60 14.54 -3.43
CA LEU A 194 -5.54 15.69 -2.52
C LEU A 194 -4.67 16.83 -3.06
N LEU A 195 -3.64 16.52 -3.85
CA LEU A 195 -2.66 17.48 -4.34
C LEU A 195 -2.96 18.00 -5.76
N ASP A 196 -3.84 17.36 -6.55
CA ASP A 196 -4.23 17.84 -7.88
C ASP A 196 -4.97 19.19 -7.78
N PRO A 197 -4.43 20.28 -8.38
CA PRO A 197 -5.11 21.56 -8.44
C PRO A 197 -6.51 21.47 -9.06
N GLY A 198 -6.73 20.55 -10.00
CA GLY A 198 -8.05 20.29 -10.60
C GLY A 198 -9.08 19.73 -9.61
N ASN A 199 -8.62 19.05 -8.56
CA ASN A 199 -9.45 18.49 -7.50
C ASN A 199 -9.65 19.46 -6.32
N PHE A 200 -8.96 20.60 -6.30
CA PHE A 200 -9.03 21.55 -5.18
C PHE A 200 -10.46 22.04 -4.85
N PRO A 201 -11.34 22.36 -5.83
CA PRO A 201 -12.72 22.72 -5.52
C PRO A 201 -13.47 21.58 -4.81
N LYS A 202 -13.26 20.34 -5.25
CA LYS A 202 -13.89 19.14 -4.66
C LYS A 202 -13.34 18.85 -3.26
N LEU A 203 -12.06 19.09 -3.03
CA LEU A 203 -11.43 19.03 -1.70
C LEU A 203 -12.06 20.06 -0.76
N LEU A 204 -12.23 21.30 -1.22
CA LEU A 204 -12.83 22.37 -0.44
C LEU A 204 -14.29 22.06 -0.09
N ASP A 205 -15.06 21.60 -1.08
CA ASP A 205 -16.48 21.27 -0.91
C ASP A 205 -16.69 20.10 0.06
N ALA A 206 -15.71 19.17 0.19
CA ALA A 206 -15.75 18.09 1.19
C ALA A 206 -15.67 18.59 2.65
N PHE A 207 -15.10 19.78 2.89
CA PHE A 207 -15.07 20.43 4.21
C PHE A 207 -16.31 21.31 4.47
N GLY A 208 -17.33 21.25 3.61
CA GLY A 208 -18.57 21.98 3.77
C GLY A 208 -18.58 23.37 3.10
N PRO A 209 -19.38 24.33 3.62
CA PRO A 209 -19.54 25.64 3.00
C PRO A 209 -18.21 26.36 2.83
N ARG A 210 -18.00 26.94 1.64
CA ARG A 210 -16.77 27.68 1.31
C ARG A 210 -16.57 28.85 2.27
N SER A 211 -15.72 28.61 3.26
CA SER A 211 -15.37 29.53 4.32
C SER A 211 -13.84 29.64 4.42
N ASN A 212 -13.35 30.67 5.10
CA ASN A 212 -11.91 30.79 5.40
C ASN A 212 -11.40 29.57 6.17
N THR A 213 -12.24 28.97 7.02
CA THR A 213 -11.92 27.74 7.77
C THR A 213 -11.74 26.55 6.82
N SER A 214 -12.69 26.31 5.91
CA SER A 214 -12.60 25.21 4.94
C SER A 214 -11.40 25.36 4.01
N MET A 215 -11.07 26.59 3.62
CA MET A 215 -9.88 26.89 2.82
C MET A 215 -8.59 26.57 3.59
N ALA A 216 -8.50 27.01 4.85
CA ALA A 216 -7.36 26.69 5.71
C ALA A 216 -7.23 25.18 5.94
N SER A 217 -8.32 24.46 6.18
CA SER A 217 -8.31 22.99 6.32
C SER A 217 -7.80 22.31 5.05
N ALA A 218 -8.31 22.69 3.87
CA ALA A 218 -7.85 22.12 2.60
C ALA A 218 -6.35 22.36 2.37
N GLN A 219 -5.86 23.58 2.65
CA GLN A 219 -4.44 23.92 2.53
C GLN A 219 -3.57 23.14 3.53
N ASN A 220 -4.03 23.02 4.78
CA ASN A 220 -3.35 22.24 5.82
C ASN A 220 -3.24 20.77 5.42
N VAL A 221 -4.30 20.19 4.87
CA VAL A 221 -4.31 18.81 4.37
C VAL A 221 -3.33 18.62 3.22
N GLN A 222 -3.29 19.54 2.26
CA GLN A 222 -2.30 19.50 1.18
C GLN A 222 -0.87 19.59 1.72
N GLN A 223 -0.63 20.49 2.69
CA GLN A 223 0.69 20.63 3.29
C GLN A 223 1.11 19.37 4.06
N ALA A 224 0.22 18.83 4.91
CA ALA A 224 0.45 17.58 5.62
C ALA A 224 0.72 16.42 4.66
N THR A 225 0.01 16.37 3.54
CA THR A 225 0.19 15.33 2.50
C THR A 225 1.58 15.43 1.85
N ARG A 226 2.07 16.64 1.57
CA ARG A 226 3.43 16.85 1.04
C ARG A 226 4.49 16.35 2.02
N THR A 227 4.37 16.72 3.29
CA THR A 227 5.28 16.27 4.36
C THR A 227 5.23 14.74 4.50
N TRP A 228 4.03 14.17 4.57
CA TRP A 228 3.84 12.72 4.68
C TRP A 228 4.48 11.95 3.52
N ARG A 229 4.40 12.46 2.27
CA ARG A 229 5.05 11.80 1.12
C ARG A 229 6.57 11.74 1.27
N LEU A 230 7.20 12.77 1.85
CA LEU A 230 8.64 12.78 2.12
C LEU A 230 9.00 11.74 3.19
N GLU A 231 8.24 11.69 4.29
CA GLU A 231 8.45 10.67 5.33
C GLU A 231 8.24 9.26 4.81
N GLU A 232 7.23 9.05 3.99
CA GLU A 232 6.91 7.75 3.40
C GLU A 232 8.01 7.29 2.44
N ARG A 233 8.59 8.22 1.66
CA ARG A 233 9.77 7.95 0.83
C ARG A 233 10.94 7.46 1.69
N ASP A 234 11.21 8.09 2.83
CA ASP A 234 12.29 7.67 3.73
C ASP A 234 12.05 6.28 4.34
N ARG A 235 10.81 5.99 4.76
CA ARG A 235 10.42 4.65 5.24
C ARG A 235 10.58 3.59 4.15
N LEU A 236 10.20 3.92 2.92
CA LEU A 236 10.33 3.03 1.79
C LEU A 236 11.80 2.72 1.49
N ILE A 237 12.65 3.74 1.47
CA ILE A 237 14.10 3.57 1.25
C ILE A 237 14.68 2.57 2.26
N GLU A 238 14.36 2.73 3.55
CA GLU A 238 14.87 1.83 4.59
C GLU A 238 14.31 0.40 4.43
N SER A 239 13.02 0.27 4.09
CA SER A 239 12.38 -1.01 3.81
C SER A 239 13.01 -1.75 2.62
N GLN A 240 13.30 -1.03 1.54
CA GLN A 240 13.96 -1.56 0.35
C GLN A 240 15.41 -1.95 0.65
N ARG A 241 16.15 -1.10 1.37
CA ARG A 241 17.55 -1.35 1.76
C ARG A 241 17.69 -2.64 2.57
N LYS A 242 16.78 -2.90 3.51
CA LYS A 242 16.76 -4.12 4.33
C LYS A 242 16.58 -5.41 3.51
N ARG A 243 15.88 -5.32 2.38
CA ARG A 243 15.59 -6.48 1.52
C ARG A 243 16.67 -6.74 0.46
N LEU A 244 17.47 -5.74 0.12
CA LEU A 244 18.50 -5.87 -0.91
C LEU A 244 19.78 -6.53 -0.40
N PRO A 245 20.47 -7.30 -1.27
CA PRO A 245 21.86 -7.69 -1.09
C PRO A 245 22.78 -6.48 -0.87
N ALA A 246 23.88 -6.65 -0.15
CA ALA A 246 24.75 -5.56 0.27
C ALA A 246 25.29 -4.74 -0.92
N GLU A 247 25.64 -5.41 -2.02
CA GLU A 247 26.18 -4.80 -3.23
C GLU A 247 25.19 -3.87 -3.97
N CYS A 248 23.88 -4.01 -3.73
CA CYS A 248 22.86 -3.16 -4.38
C CYS A 248 22.36 -2.03 -3.46
N ARG A 249 22.71 -2.03 -2.17
CA ARG A 249 22.19 -1.04 -1.20
C ARG A 249 22.67 0.37 -1.49
N ASP A 250 23.96 0.53 -1.77
CA ASP A 250 24.56 1.84 -1.99
C ASP A 250 24.10 2.47 -3.30
N VAL A 251 23.94 1.65 -4.34
CA VAL A 251 23.40 2.08 -5.64
C VAL A 251 21.97 2.59 -5.48
N LEU A 252 21.11 1.86 -4.73
CA LEU A 252 19.75 2.32 -4.45
C LEU A 252 19.73 3.65 -3.69
N LEU A 253 20.58 3.82 -2.67
CA LEU A 253 20.65 5.07 -1.91
C LEU A 253 21.08 6.25 -2.78
N ARG A 254 22.05 6.05 -3.67
CA ARG A 254 22.44 7.05 -4.67
C ARG A 254 21.28 7.38 -5.58
N PHE A 255 20.51 6.38 -6.03
CA PHE A 255 19.39 6.58 -6.95
C PHE A 255 18.35 7.55 -6.41
N TYR A 256 18.06 7.51 -5.11
CA TYR A 256 17.14 8.47 -4.48
C TYR A 256 17.72 9.88 -4.28
N ARG A 257 19.05 10.03 -4.28
CA ARG A 257 19.76 11.26 -3.88
C ARG A 257 20.33 12.05 -5.05
N THR A 258 20.75 11.38 -6.10
CA THR A 258 21.36 12.02 -7.27
C THR A 258 20.31 12.68 -8.17
N ARG A 259 20.75 13.62 -9.00
CA ARG A 259 19.91 14.41 -9.90
C ARG A 259 20.64 14.60 -11.24
N GLU A 260 19.86 14.99 -12.23
CA GLU A 260 20.28 15.30 -13.60
C GLU A 260 21.13 14.16 -14.19
N THR A 261 22.24 14.49 -14.85
CA THR A 261 23.11 13.50 -15.47
C THR A 261 23.66 12.46 -14.47
N GLU A 262 23.82 12.81 -13.19
CA GLU A 262 24.22 11.84 -12.17
C GLU A 262 23.09 10.83 -11.87
N PHE A 263 21.83 11.24 -11.98
CA PHE A 263 20.68 10.35 -11.83
C PHE A 263 20.61 9.33 -12.97
N GLU A 264 20.86 9.75 -14.21
CA GLU A 264 20.97 8.86 -15.36
C GLU A 264 22.09 7.82 -15.14
N GLY A 265 23.29 8.27 -14.75
CA GLY A 265 24.42 7.37 -14.49
C GLY A 265 24.12 6.33 -13.40
N VAL A 266 23.39 6.71 -12.34
CA VAL A 266 22.99 5.77 -11.30
C VAL A 266 21.90 4.81 -11.76
N LEU A 267 20.95 5.26 -12.60
CA LEU A 267 19.96 4.35 -13.18
C LEU A 267 20.62 3.30 -14.09
N GLU A 268 21.66 3.67 -14.83
CA GLU A 268 22.48 2.73 -15.60
C GLU A 268 23.13 1.67 -14.67
N GLU A 269 23.69 2.09 -13.54
CA GLU A 269 24.22 1.16 -12.53
C GLU A 269 23.13 0.21 -11.99
N ILE A 270 21.92 0.72 -11.75
CA ILE A 270 20.76 -0.09 -11.38
C ILE A 270 20.45 -1.11 -12.48
N PHE A 271 20.31 -0.73 -13.74
CA PHE A 271 20.01 -1.71 -14.80
C PHE A 271 21.01 -2.87 -14.81
N ARG A 272 22.31 -2.58 -14.65
CA ARG A 272 23.35 -3.62 -14.52
C ARG A 272 23.19 -4.48 -13.27
N CYS A 273 23.00 -3.87 -12.10
CA CYS A 273 22.83 -4.59 -10.83
C CYS A 273 21.62 -5.54 -10.83
N PHE A 274 20.59 -5.19 -11.60
CA PHE A 274 19.29 -5.88 -11.64
C PHE A 274 19.10 -6.72 -12.92
N GLY A 275 20.13 -6.83 -13.77
CA GLY A 275 20.16 -7.73 -14.93
C GLY A 275 19.34 -7.27 -16.13
N ILE A 276 19.18 -5.96 -16.31
CA ILE A 276 18.51 -5.33 -17.46
C ILE A 276 19.59 -4.85 -18.43
N SER A 277 19.54 -5.35 -19.67
CA SER A 277 20.47 -4.99 -20.74
C SER A 277 20.10 -3.64 -21.36
N ILE A 278 21.13 -2.81 -21.60
CA ILE A 278 21.02 -1.52 -22.30
C ILE A 278 21.52 -1.72 -23.72
N ASP A 279 20.68 -1.41 -24.70
CA ASP A 279 20.99 -1.56 -26.13
C ASP A 279 21.64 -0.28 -26.69
N ALA A 280 21.14 0.88 -26.26
CA ALA A 280 21.67 2.18 -26.65
C ALA A 280 21.47 3.21 -25.54
N ARG A 281 22.27 4.28 -25.58
CA ARG A 281 22.21 5.42 -24.64
C ARG A 281 22.58 6.72 -25.34
N ASP A 282 22.22 7.84 -24.74
CA ASP A 282 22.61 9.16 -25.25
C ASP A 282 24.14 9.31 -25.30
N GLN A 283 24.66 9.87 -26.39
CA GLN A 283 26.09 10.09 -26.61
C GLN A 283 26.37 11.55 -26.93
N PRO A 284 27.57 12.07 -26.62
CA PRO A 284 27.95 13.42 -27.01
C PRO A 284 27.82 13.60 -28.54
N GLY A 285 26.86 14.44 -28.96
CA GLY A 285 26.60 14.73 -30.38
C GLY A 285 25.26 14.24 -30.92
N THR A 286 24.54 13.37 -30.20
CA THR A 286 23.14 13.03 -30.53
C THR A 286 22.21 14.08 -29.94
N THR A 287 21.43 14.75 -30.77
CA THR A 287 20.45 15.73 -30.28
C THR A 287 19.12 15.04 -29.96
N SER A 288 18.58 15.33 -28.77
CA SER A 288 17.27 14.80 -28.35
C SER A 288 17.18 13.26 -28.34
N PHE A 289 18.23 12.54 -27.97
CA PHE A 289 18.16 11.09 -27.78
C PHE A 289 17.47 10.76 -26.43
N PRO A 290 16.69 9.67 -26.33
CA PRO A 290 16.21 9.17 -25.03
C PRO A 290 17.36 8.65 -24.19
N ASP A 291 17.42 8.95 -22.90
CA ASP A 291 18.60 8.63 -22.07
C ASP A 291 19.03 7.14 -22.17
N PHE A 292 18.06 6.23 -22.25
CA PHE A 292 18.32 4.81 -22.51
C PHE A 292 17.35 4.18 -23.51
N VAL A 293 17.84 3.17 -24.22
CA VAL A 293 17.03 2.17 -24.90
C VAL A 293 17.39 0.80 -24.33
N VAL A 294 16.39 0.09 -23.83
CA VAL A 294 16.55 -1.25 -23.24
C VAL A 294 15.59 -2.23 -23.89
N SER A 295 15.94 -3.50 -23.99
CA SER A 295 15.06 -4.54 -24.54
C SER A 295 14.89 -5.73 -23.59
N PRO A 296 14.27 -5.54 -22.41
CA PRO A 296 13.99 -6.66 -21.52
C PRO A 296 13.08 -7.65 -22.23
N LEU A 297 13.56 -8.89 -22.39
CA LEU A 297 12.87 -9.96 -23.13
C LEU A 297 12.53 -9.61 -24.59
N GLY A 298 13.37 -8.77 -25.23
CA GLY A 298 13.22 -8.39 -26.64
C GLY A 298 12.15 -7.32 -26.91
N LYS A 299 11.46 -6.81 -25.88
CA LYS A 299 10.54 -5.67 -26.01
C LYS A 299 11.30 -4.37 -25.79
N GLN A 300 11.43 -3.57 -26.85
CA GLN A 300 12.18 -2.32 -26.80
C GLN A 300 11.43 -1.22 -26.03
N LEU A 301 12.11 -0.63 -25.05
CA LEU A 301 11.66 0.50 -24.24
C LEU A 301 12.61 1.68 -24.45
N ALA A 302 12.07 2.84 -24.80
CA ALA A 302 12.80 4.10 -24.80
C ALA A 302 12.54 4.81 -23.46
N ILE A 303 13.59 5.02 -22.68
CA ILE A 303 13.52 5.52 -21.31
C ILE A 303 14.12 6.92 -21.23
N GLU A 304 13.38 7.82 -20.60
CA GLU A 304 13.81 9.17 -20.25
C GLU A 304 13.81 9.34 -18.73
N CYS A 305 14.80 10.03 -18.21
CA CYS A 305 14.95 10.39 -16.82
C CYS A 305 14.62 11.87 -16.66
N LYS A 306 13.63 12.19 -15.83
CA LYS A 306 13.33 13.57 -15.46
C LYS A 306 13.49 13.71 -13.96
N SER A 307 14.55 14.40 -13.56
CA SER A 307 14.79 14.74 -12.16
C SER A 307 14.63 16.25 -11.92
N LYS A 308 13.98 16.64 -10.83
CA LYS A 308 13.83 18.03 -10.39
C LYS A 308 14.37 18.21 -8.97
N VAL A 309 14.50 19.46 -8.54
CA VAL A 309 14.85 19.81 -7.16
C VAL A 309 13.71 19.39 -6.22
N VAL A 310 14.03 19.07 -4.95
CA VAL A 310 13.02 18.72 -3.94
C VAL A 310 12.04 19.89 -3.75
N GLY A 311 10.74 19.63 -3.92
CA GLY A 311 9.69 20.65 -3.88
C GLY A 311 9.13 21.00 -5.26
N GLU A 312 9.85 20.69 -6.33
CA GLU A 312 9.35 20.71 -7.70
C GLU A 312 8.81 19.34 -8.11
N ALA A 313 7.93 19.33 -9.12
CA ALA A 313 7.35 18.11 -9.67
C ALA A 313 7.58 18.05 -11.18
N VAL A 314 7.69 16.83 -11.70
CA VAL A 314 7.81 16.60 -13.14
C VAL A 314 6.48 16.93 -13.81
N THR A 315 6.49 17.88 -14.74
CA THR A 315 5.27 18.33 -15.44
C THR A 315 4.89 17.38 -16.58
N PHE A 316 3.69 17.55 -17.15
CA PHE A 316 3.26 16.76 -18.30
C PHE A 316 4.19 16.93 -19.52
N ASN A 317 4.69 18.14 -19.75
CA ASN A 317 5.62 18.42 -20.85
C ASN A 317 6.96 17.73 -20.63
N ASP A 318 7.48 17.76 -19.40
CA ASP A 318 8.69 17.01 -19.06
C ASP A 318 8.46 15.49 -19.28
N ALA A 319 7.31 14.98 -18.83
CA ALA A 319 6.98 13.56 -18.87
C ALA A 319 6.79 12.99 -20.29
N THR A 320 6.43 13.83 -21.26
CA THR A 320 6.12 13.42 -22.64
C THR A 320 7.28 13.65 -23.63
N ASP A 321 8.36 14.32 -23.21
CA ASP A 321 9.51 14.64 -24.07
C ASP A 321 10.14 13.39 -24.71
N VAL A 322 10.10 12.25 -24.01
CA VAL A 322 10.54 10.94 -24.50
C VAL A 322 9.87 10.53 -25.81
N ILE A 323 8.61 10.90 -26.05
CA ILE A 323 7.87 10.55 -27.27
C ILE A 323 8.54 11.19 -28.48
N ARG A 324 8.85 12.49 -28.37
CA ARG A 324 9.53 13.24 -29.41
C ARG A 324 10.96 12.72 -29.61
N LYS A 325 11.70 12.53 -28.51
CA LYS A 325 13.08 12.02 -28.53
C LYS A 325 13.18 10.66 -29.22
N ALA A 326 12.29 9.73 -28.87
CA ALA A 326 12.23 8.40 -29.47
C ALA A 326 11.86 8.47 -30.96
N GLY A 327 10.89 9.31 -31.34
CA GLY A 327 10.45 9.47 -32.72
C GLY A 327 11.56 9.97 -33.65
N VAL A 328 12.32 11.00 -33.24
CA VAL A 328 13.41 11.58 -34.05
C VAL A 328 14.59 10.62 -34.22
N ASN A 329 14.83 9.74 -33.24
CA ASN A 329 15.98 8.83 -33.23
C ASN A 329 15.65 7.40 -33.72
N GLY A 330 14.52 7.21 -34.41
CA GLY A 330 14.16 5.92 -35.02
C GLY A 330 13.57 4.89 -34.05
N TYR A 331 13.30 5.26 -32.80
CA TYR A 331 12.67 4.43 -31.77
C TYR A 331 11.16 4.70 -31.63
N GLY A 332 10.52 5.21 -32.68
CA GLY A 332 9.08 5.53 -32.66
C GLY A 332 8.18 4.34 -32.33
N ALA A 333 8.61 3.11 -32.64
CA ALA A 333 7.89 1.88 -32.33
C ALA A 333 8.18 1.33 -30.91
N ALA A 334 9.23 1.82 -30.24
CA ALA A 334 9.52 1.44 -28.86
C ALA A 334 8.42 1.98 -27.93
N PHE A 335 8.17 1.26 -26.83
CA PHE A 335 7.29 1.76 -25.78
C PHE A 335 8.04 2.81 -24.96
N LYS A 336 7.39 3.92 -24.60
CA LYS A 336 8.07 5.04 -23.95
C LYS A 336 7.87 4.96 -22.44
N VAL A 337 8.93 5.22 -21.70
CA VAL A 337 8.91 5.26 -20.25
C VAL A 337 9.60 6.54 -19.78
N THR A 338 8.95 7.29 -18.90
CA THR A 338 9.61 8.40 -18.20
C THR A 338 9.72 8.08 -16.71
N VAL A 339 10.95 8.02 -16.22
CA VAL A 339 11.27 7.87 -14.80
C VAL A 339 11.38 9.24 -14.16
N CYS A 340 10.55 9.50 -13.15
CA CYS A 340 10.39 10.82 -12.54
C CYS A 340 10.93 10.88 -11.11
N GLN A 341 11.75 11.88 -10.83
CA GLN A 341 12.32 12.17 -9.52
C GLN A 341 12.13 13.66 -9.18
N PRO A 342 11.72 14.05 -7.96
CA PRO A 342 11.26 13.19 -6.87
C PRO A 342 9.86 12.64 -7.11
N TYR A 343 8.98 13.41 -7.77
CA TYR A 343 7.56 13.06 -7.97
C TYR A 343 7.03 13.59 -9.30
N ILE A 344 6.06 12.87 -9.84
CA ILE A 344 5.18 13.31 -10.92
C ILE A 344 4.19 14.37 -10.38
N SER A 345 3.94 15.42 -11.16
CA SER A 345 2.94 16.43 -10.80
C SER A 345 1.54 15.80 -10.72
N PRO A 346 0.72 16.10 -9.70
CA PRO A 346 -0.54 15.39 -9.46
C PRO A 346 -1.59 15.51 -10.57
N ASP A 347 -1.49 16.50 -11.45
CA ASP A 347 -2.37 16.70 -12.60
C ASP A 347 -1.97 15.88 -13.84
N VAL A 348 -0.75 15.34 -13.87
CA VAL A 348 -0.19 14.58 -15.00
C VAL A 348 -0.97 13.30 -15.29
N PRO A 349 -1.36 12.46 -14.31
CA PRO A 349 -2.07 11.21 -14.60
C PRO A 349 -3.38 11.43 -15.36
N ARG A 350 -4.13 12.49 -15.00
CA ARG A 350 -5.34 12.90 -15.71
C ARG A 350 -5.05 13.32 -17.16
N LYS A 351 -3.91 13.98 -17.41
CA LYS A 351 -3.49 14.39 -18.76
C LYS A 351 -2.96 13.21 -19.59
N LEU A 352 -2.41 12.18 -18.96
CA LEU A 352 -1.92 10.96 -19.61
C LEU A 352 -3.03 10.03 -20.12
N ALA A 353 -4.30 10.27 -19.77
CA ALA A 353 -5.42 9.40 -20.16
C ALA A 353 -5.54 9.18 -21.68
N ASN A 354 -5.01 10.10 -22.49
CA ASN A 354 -5.02 10.01 -23.95
C ASN A 354 -3.69 9.48 -24.55
N CYS A 355 -2.70 9.16 -23.72
CA CYS A 355 -1.40 8.64 -24.15
C CYS A 355 -1.43 7.11 -24.11
N THR A 356 -1.33 6.46 -25.28
CA THR A 356 -1.44 4.99 -25.40
C THR A 356 -0.09 4.26 -25.44
N ASP A 357 1.02 4.99 -25.54
CA ASP A 357 2.36 4.43 -25.75
C ASP A 357 3.41 4.97 -24.77
N LEU A 358 2.95 5.58 -23.67
CA LEU A 358 3.78 6.17 -22.62
C LEU A 358 3.37 5.66 -21.23
N CYS A 359 4.36 5.16 -20.50
CA CYS A 359 4.28 4.98 -19.05
C CYS A 359 5.11 6.06 -18.34
N VAL A 360 4.56 6.65 -17.29
CA VAL A 360 5.30 7.54 -16.38
C VAL A 360 5.36 6.87 -15.02
N VAL A 361 6.53 6.86 -14.39
CA VAL A 361 6.74 6.15 -13.12
C VAL A 361 7.56 7.00 -12.18
N ASN A 362 7.18 7.04 -10.90
CA ASN A 362 8.01 7.69 -9.90
C ASN A 362 9.25 6.82 -9.60
N ALA A 363 10.35 7.45 -9.20
CA ALA A 363 11.57 6.77 -8.81
C ALA A 363 11.35 5.76 -7.66
N ASP A 364 10.48 6.08 -6.70
CA ASP A 364 10.16 5.19 -5.57
C ASP A 364 9.41 3.92 -6.00
N ASP A 365 8.48 4.05 -6.95
CA ASP A 365 7.72 2.93 -7.52
C ASP A 365 8.61 2.01 -8.37
N ILE A 366 9.46 2.55 -9.24
CA ILE A 366 10.38 1.73 -10.05
C ILE A 366 11.49 1.09 -9.19
N ALA A 367 11.97 1.79 -8.17
CA ALA A 367 12.90 1.23 -7.19
C ALA A 367 12.32 0.00 -6.49
N GLU A 368 11.04 0.03 -6.13
CA GLU A 368 10.37 -1.13 -5.56
C GLU A 368 10.31 -2.30 -6.54
N ALA A 369 10.02 -2.03 -7.81
CA ALA A 369 10.00 -3.05 -8.85
C ALA A 369 11.38 -3.70 -9.05
N PHE A 370 12.45 -2.89 -9.06
CA PHE A 370 13.82 -3.42 -9.08
C PHE A 370 14.10 -4.31 -7.87
N VAL A 371 13.78 -3.85 -6.66
CA VAL A 371 13.97 -4.65 -5.44
C VAL A 371 13.25 -5.99 -5.55
N GLN A 372 11.99 -6.00 -5.98
CA GLN A 372 11.21 -7.23 -6.16
C GLN A 372 11.81 -8.17 -7.22
N LEU A 373 12.35 -7.61 -8.32
CA LEU A 373 13.04 -8.39 -9.35
C LEU A 373 14.30 -9.06 -8.78
N LYS A 374 15.11 -8.30 -8.03
CA LYS A 374 16.37 -8.82 -7.44
C LYS A 374 16.15 -9.92 -6.41
N VAL A 375 15.11 -9.79 -5.59
CA VAL A 375 14.76 -10.83 -4.61
C VAL A 375 13.91 -11.96 -5.21
N GLY A 376 13.66 -11.93 -6.53
CA GLY A 376 12.95 -12.97 -7.26
C GLY A 376 11.45 -13.07 -6.95
N ARG A 377 10.83 -12.00 -6.45
CA ARG A 377 9.37 -11.92 -6.20
C ARG A 377 8.57 -11.66 -7.46
N ILE A 378 9.17 -10.98 -8.43
CA ILE A 378 8.61 -10.80 -9.78
C ILE A 378 9.62 -11.31 -10.81
N THR A 379 9.13 -11.66 -11.99
CA THR A 379 9.96 -12.03 -13.14
C THR A 379 10.32 -10.79 -13.97
N GLN A 380 11.28 -10.93 -14.91
CA GLN A 380 11.53 -9.87 -15.90
C GLN A 380 10.29 -9.61 -16.76
N GLN A 381 9.47 -10.63 -17.03
CA GLN A 381 8.23 -10.47 -17.78
C GLN A 381 7.22 -9.62 -17.01
N ASP A 382 7.02 -9.89 -15.72
CA ASP A 382 6.13 -9.09 -14.86
C ASP A 382 6.57 -7.62 -14.83
N PHE A 383 7.88 -7.37 -14.71
CA PHE A 383 8.44 -6.02 -14.76
C PHE A 383 8.17 -5.34 -16.11
N THR A 384 8.50 -6.02 -17.22
CA THR A 384 8.29 -5.51 -18.59
C THR A 384 6.82 -5.21 -18.84
N ASP A 385 5.92 -6.10 -18.46
CA ASP A 385 4.49 -5.90 -18.64
C ASP A 385 3.97 -4.74 -17.80
N TRP A 386 4.40 -4.62 -16.55
CA TRP A 386 4.02 -3.51 -15.68
C TRP A 386 4.49 -2.15 -16.20
N ILE A 387 5.77 -2.02 -16.55
CA ILE A 387 6.34 -0.75 -17.03
C ILE A 387 5.91 -0.39 -18.47
N SER A 388 5.33 -1.36 -19.19
CA SER A 388 4.76 -1.14 -20.52
C SER A 388 3.26 -0.87 -20.53
N ARG A 389 2.63 -0.62 -19.37
CA ARG A 389 1.22 -0.22 -19.31
C ARG A 389 1.12 1.30 -19.51
N PRO A 390 0.28 1.79 -20.44
CA PRO A 390 0.09 3.22 -20.62
C PRO A 390 -0.46 3.89 -19.36
N GLY A 391 -0.05 5.13 -19.10
CA GLY A 391 -0.48 5.92 -17.95
C GLY A 391 0.59 6.06 -16.87
N GLN A 392 0.18 6.10 -15.60
CA GLN A 392 1.11 6.13 -14.46
C GLN A 392 1.26 4.73 -13.86
N ALA A 393 2.49 4.23 -13.80
CA ALA A 393 2.81 3.03 -13.06
C ALA A 393 2.90 3.33 -11.55
N SER A 394 2.25 2.47 -10.75
CA SER A 394 2.31 2.45 -9.28
C SER A 394 2.78 1.08 -8.84
N ARG A 395 3.58 1.03 -7.77
CA ARG A 395 4.05 -0.23 -7.16
C ARG A 395 2.90 -1.10 -6.63
N GLU A 396 1.73 -0.51 -6.35
CA GLU A 396 0.52 -1.25 -5.93
C GLU A 396 -0.04 -2.11 -7.06
N HIS A 397 0.16 -1.71 -8.32
CA HIS A 397 -0.28 -2.44 -9.51
C HIS A 397 0.76 -3.47 -9.99
N LEU A 398 1.86 -3.63 -9.26
CA LEU A 398 2.91 -4.60 -9.56
C LEU A 398 2.40 -6.00 -9.17
N THR A 399 1.73 -6.64 -10.12
CA THR A 399 1.14 -7.97 -9.93
C THR A 399 2.22 -9.02 -9.78
N GLN A 400 2.16 -9.81 -8.70
CA GLN A 400 2.96 -11.03 -8.58
C GLN A 400 2.26 -12.11 -9.41
N SER A 401 2.82 -12.47 -10.57
CA SER A 401 2.40 -13.70 -11.22
C SER A 401 2.62 -14.84 -10.22
N SER A 402 1.54 -15.56 -9.90
CA SER A 402 1.56 -16.69 -9.01
C SER A 402 2.54 -17.72 -9.57
N ARG A 403 3.75 -17.80 -9.00
CA ARG A 403 4.64 -18.91 -9.31
C ARG A 403 3.90 -20.20 -8.95
N PRO A 404 3.84 -21.21 -9.83
CA PRO A 404 3.63 -22.56 -9.34
C PRO A 404 4.75 -22.82 -8.33
N LEU A 405 4.36 -23.25 -7.12
CA LEU A 405 5.28 -23.84 -6.16
C LEU A 405 6.18 -24.82 -6.94
N ILE A 406 7.49 -24.59 -6.89
CA ILE A 406 8.52 -25.36 -7.60
C ILE A 406 8.17 -26.86 -7.50
N PRO A 407 8.16 -27.62 -8.62
CA PRO A 407 7.96 -29.06 -8.53
C PRO A 407 9.11 -29.63 -7.72
N ALA A 408 8.78 -30.46 -6.73
CA ALA A 408 9.73 -31.23 -5.95
C ALA A 408 10.84 -31.72 -6.87
N THR A 409 12.08 -31.32 -6.56
CA THR A 409 13.28 -31.89 -7.14
C THR A 409 13.20 -33.40 -6.97
N SER A 410 12.86 -34.11 -8.04
CA SER A 410 13.24 -35.48 -8.23
C SER A 410 14.76 -35.49 -8.32
N ALA A 411 15.41 -35.99 -7.28
CA ALA A 411 16.80 -36.39 -7.33
C ALA A 411 16.87 -37.90 -7.01
N PRO A 412 17.89 -38.58 -7.56
CA PRO A 412 17.83 -39.97 -8.03
C PRO A 412 17.70 -41.04 -6.96
#